data_AF-A0A1E7FR79-F1
#
_entry.id   AF-A0A1E7FR79-F1
#
_cell.length_a   1.000
_cell.length_b   1.000
_cell.length_c   1.000
_cell.angle_alpha   90.00
_cell.angle_beta   90.00
_cell.angle_gamma   90.00
#
_symmetry.space_group_name_H-M   'P 1'
#
loop_
_entity.id
_entity.type
_entity.pdbx_description
1 polymer ?
#
loop_
_entity_poly.entity_id
_entity_poly.type
_entity_poly.pdbx_seq_one_letter_code
_entity_poly.pdbx_strand_id
1 'polypeptide(L)'
;MSSPAADDTALEAAKDRAIAILIDSDVALQESLTELQRARELAGRAGLSIESHIVKPIETITTDSAGGSSNNSNSNNSAIYIGNTTTTTTTTGNAANCYPPTDSNNTTGGHSNTDHVVASTGDDRLDLIAELKRNLLRRHRAMQPEQRGEDRWDKPRALGERRRRINREQDINESYPNEPPFTGWMVFVGQMTTKIRHDRPDERHDQSKVLQEIGKIWRVGMSAEDREYYARFAKDARKEFNLQVIEFRSTGACQPSKHFAPLDNSNIWIRKDCPNPLENEILSYETIRFPKRPPEFEEAYEEREVRSILKRKLKEKGLMEEDGKTWKKSVDFEALVEREKIKRLKTASPNISLGPTES
;
A
#
# COMPACT_ATOMS: atom_id res chain seq x y z
N MET A 1 -32.55 40.45 -22.65
CA MET A 1 -33.36 40.38 -21.42
C MET A 1 -33.35 38.93 -20.97
N SER A 2 -32.47 38.59 -20.02
CA SER A 2 -32.34 37.22 -19.51
C SER A 2 -33.40 37.02 -18.43
N SER A 3 -34.16 35.93 -18.52
CA SER A 3 -35.33 35.67 -17.69
C SER A 3 -34.93 35.22 -16.28
N PRO A 4 -35.34 35.91 -15.20
CA PRO A 4 -34.94 35.60 -13.82
C PRO A 4 -35.65 34.38 -13.20
N ALA A 5 -36.51 33.68 -13.93
CA ALA A 5 -37.33 32.59 -13.37
C ALA A 5 -36.60 31.23 -13.27
N ALA A 6 -35.41 31.07 -13.87
CA ALA A 6 -34.70 29.80 -13.85
C ALA A 6 -33.91 29.55 -12.56
N ASP A 7 -33.41 30.60 -11.89
CA ASP A 7 -32.54 30.47 -10.73
C ASP A 7 -33.29 30.06 -9.45
N ASP A 8 -34.56 30.44 -9.30
CA ASP A 8 -35.36 30.10 -8.10
C ASP A 8 -35.65 28.59 -8.00
N THR A 9 -35.77 27.89 -9.14
CA THR A 9 -36.02 26.44 -9.14
C THR A 9 -34.79 25.63 -8.73
N ALA A 10 -33.59 26.11 -9.04
CA ALA A 10 -32.35 25.46 -8.64
C ALA A 10 -32.08 25.66 -7.14
N LEU A 11 -32.45 26.81 -6.59
CA LEU A 11 -32.30 27.11 -5.17
C LEU A 11 -33.23 26.26 -4.30
N GLU A 12 -34.49 26.07 -4.70
CA GLU A 12 -35.40 25.19 -3.95
C GLU A 12 -34.99 23.71 -4.02
N ALA A 13 -34.56 23.22 -5.19
CA ALA A 13 -34.03 21.86 -5.30
C ALA A 13 -32.78 21.62 -4.44
N ALA A 14 -31.97 22.65 -4.19
CA ALA A 14 -30.81 22.57 -3.30
C ALA A 14 -31.21 22.53 -1.81
N LYS A 15 -32.23 23.27 -1.41
CA LYS A 15 -32.77 23.25 -0.04
C LYS A 15 -33.39 21.89 0.31
N ASP A 16 -34.17 21.32 -0.61
CA ASP A 16 -34.79 20.00 -0.41
C ASP A 16 -33.74 18.90 -0.24
N ARG A 17 -32.63 18.96 -0.99
CA ARG A 17 -31.51 18.02 -0.82
C ARG A 17 -30.79 18.19 0.52
N ALA A 18 -30.61 19.44 0.99
CA ALA A 18 -29.97 19.70 2.28
C ALA A 18 -30.83 19.18 3.45
N ILE A 19 -32.16 19.33 3.37
CA ILE A 19 -33.09 18.81 4.36
C ILE A 19 -33.07 17.27 4.38
N ALA A 20 -33.04 16.62 3.21
CA ALA A 20 -32.95 15.16 3.13
C ALA A 20 -31.66 14.61 3.80
N ILE A 21 -30.52 15.27 3.57
CA ILE A 21 -29.24 14.89 4.20
C ILE A 21 -29.28 15.04 5.72
N LEU A 22 -29.91 16.10 6.24
CA LEU A 22 -30.07 16.31 7.68
C LEU A 22 -30.93 15.22 8.31
N ILE A 23 -32.05 14.85 7.68
CA ILE A 23 -32.93 13.78 8.16
C ILE A 23 -32.20 12.43 8.18
N ASP A 24 -31.46 12.09 7.11
CA ASP A 24 -30.67 10.85 7.05
C ASP A 24 -29.57 10.82 8.13
N SER A 25 -28.98 11.98 8.47
CA SER A 25 -27.97 12.07 9.52
C SER A 25 -28.54 11.86 10.93
N ASP A 26 -29.77 12.33 11.19
CA ASP A 26 -30.45 12.11 12.47
C ASP A 26 -30.88 10.65 12.62
N VAL A 27 -31.31 10.00 11.53
CA VAL A 27 -31.62 8.57 11.52
C VAL A 27 -30.36 7.74 11.82
N ALA A 28 -29.24 8.05 11.16
CA ALA A 28 -27.96 7.38 11.43
C ALA A 28 -27.47 7.60 12.86
N LEU A 29 -27.67 8.80 13.43
CA LEU A 29 -27.35 9.07 14.84
C LEU A 29 -28.20 8.24 15.79
N GLN A 30 -29.51 8.14 15.55
CA GLN A 30 -30.38 7.30 16.38
C GLN A 30 -30.00 5.81 16.30
N GLU A 31 -29.72 5.29 15.10
CA GLU A 31 -29.24 3.92 14.92
C GLU A 31 -27.94 3.67 15.71
N SER A 32 -26.97 4.59 15.62
CA SER A 32 -25.71 4.48 16.37
C SER A 32 -25.90 4.51 17.89
N LEU A 33 -26.86 5.29 18.41
CA LEU A 33 -27.18 5.34 19.84
C LEU A 33 -27.82 4.04 20.31
N THR A 34 -28.70 3.44 19.51
CA THR A 34 -29.32 2.14 19.82
C THR A 34 -28.28 1.02 19.81
N GLU A 35 -27.33 1.04 18.87
CA GLU A 35 -26.25 0.07 18.81
C GLU A 35 -25.30 0.20 20.02
N LEU A 36 -25.02 1.44 20.45
CA LEU A 36 -24.22 1.73 21.64
C LEU A 36 -24.91 1.20 22.92
N GLN A 37 -26.22 1.40 23.06
CA GLN A 37 -27.00 0.84 24.17
C GLN A 37 -26.93 -0.70 24.18
N ARG A 38 -27.09 -1.34 23.03
CA ARG A 38 -26.97 -2.80 22.89
C ARG A 38 -25.57 -3.31 23.27
N ALA A 39 -24.53 -2.60 22.86
CA ALA A 39 -23.16 -2.90 23.22
C ALA A 39 -22.91 -2.77 24.73
N ARG A 40 -23.49 -1.75 25.39
CA ARG A 40 -23.44 -1.59 26.85
C ARG A 40 -24.10 -2.75 27.59
N GLU A 41 -25.26 -3.20 27.13
CA GLU A 41 -25.94 -4.36 27.73
C GLU A 41 -25.13 -5.64 27.59
N LEU A 42 -24.53 -5.89 26.42
CA LEU A 42 -23.68 -7.05 26.18
C LEU A 42 -22.42 -7.03 27.07
N ALA A 43 -21.77 -5.88 27.19
CA ALA A 43 -20.63 -5.71 28.08
C ALA A 43 -21.01 -5.90 29.55
N GLY A 44 -22.16 -5.38 29.98
CA GLY A 44 -22.70 -5.61 31.33
C GLY A 44 -22.96 -7.09 31.61
N ARG A 45 -23.53 -7.83 30.64
CA ARG A 45 -23.69 -9.30 30.74
C ARG A 45 -22.36 -10.06 30.81
N ALA A 46 -21.32 -9.52 30.17
CA ALA A 46 -19.97 -10.08 30.21
C ALA A 46 -19.17 -9.68 31.47
N GLY A 47 -19.74 -8.89 32.39
CA GLY A 47 -19.05 -8.41 33.58
C GLY A 47 -17.99 -7.34 33.30
N LEU A 48 -18.03 -6.73 32.11
CA LEU A 48 -17.12 -5.65 31.72
C LEU A 48 -17.76 -4.31 32.10
N SER A 49 -17.19 -3.62 33.09
CA SER A 49 -17.62 -2.26 33.44
C SER A 49 -17.10 -1.26 32.41
N ILE A 50 -18.02 -0.59 31.70
CA ILE A 50 -17.73 0.49 30.74
C ILE A 50 -17.66 1.85 31.45
N GLU A 51 -18.01 1.93 32.74
CA GLU A 51 -17.94 3.18 33.51
C GLU A 51 -16.48 3.50 33.84
N SER A 52 -15.79 4.17 32.91
CA SER A 52 -14.57 4.89 33.23
C SER A 52 -14.92 5.98 34.25
N HIS A 53 -14.44 5.85 35.48
CA HIS A 53 -14.54 6.84 36.57
C HIS A 53 -13.79 8.15 36.29
N ILE A 54 -13.98 8.75 35.12
CA ILE A 54 -13.41 10.05 34.77
C ILE A 54 -14.57 10.94 34.34
N VAL A 55 -15.07 11.66 35.35
CA VAL A 55 -15.75 12.97 35.37
C VAL A 55 -16.87 12.89 36.41
N LYS A 56 -16.53 13.16 37.67
CA LYS A 56 -17.52 13.65 38.63
C LYS A 56 -17.78 15.12 38.29
N PRO A 57 -19.04 15.55 38.14
CA PRO A 57 -19.37 16.96 38.08
C PRO A 57 -19.17 17.63 39.44
N ILE A 58 -18.97 18.94 39.39
CA ILE A 58 -18.45 19.87 40.39
C ILE A 58 -19.35 19.95 41.64
N GLU A 59 -18.75 19.87 42.83
CA GLU A 59 -19.32 20.47 44.05
C GLU A 59 -18.26 21.21 44.87
N THR A 60 -18.74 22.33 45.41
CA THR A 60 -18.14 23.39 46.21
C THR A 60 -17.27 22.90 47.38
N ILE A 61 -16.18 23.64 47.59
CA ILE A 61 -15.28 23.54 48.73
C ILE A 61 -16.05 23.89 50.01
N THR A 62 -16.22 22.91 50.89
CA THR A 62 -16.26 23.13 52.34
C THR A 62 -15.13 22.31 52.96
N THR A 63 -14.24 23.03 53.62
CA THR A 63 -13.18 22.51 54.49
C THR A 63 -13.81 21.70 55.63
N ASP A 64 -13.29 20.51 55.91
CA ASP A 64 -12.79 20.14 57.24
C ASP A 64 -12.35 18.66 57.30
N SER A 65 -11.20 18.48 57.97
CA SER A 65 -10.84 17.34 58.82
C SER A 65 -10.46 15.96 58.23
N ALA A 66 -9.18 15.65 58.50
CA ALA A 66 -8.68 14.44 59.17
C ALA A 66 -8.56 13.10 58.40
N GLY A 67 -7.29 12.67 58.26
CA GLY A 67 -6.83 11.36 58.73
C GLY A 67 -6.97 10.17 57.77
N GLY A 68 -5.86 9.50 57.47
CA GLY A 68 -5.92 8.19 56.82
C GLY A 68 -4.62 7.70 56.21
N SER A 69 -3.69 7.26 57.07
CA SER A 69 -2.48 6.53 56.74
C SER A 69 -2.75 5.26 55.92
N SER A 70 -1.94 4.94 54.92
CA SER A 70 -1.47 3.55 54.75
C SER A 70 -0.23 3.47 53.86
N ASN A 71 0.86 3.00 54.45
CA ASN A 71 2.10 2.59 53.83
C ASN A 71 1.88 1.34 52.96
N ASN A 72 2.66 1.20 51.88
CA ASN A 72 3.25 -0.10 51.61
C ASN A 72 4.61 0.03 50.89
N SER A 73 5.63 -0.38 51.61
CA SER A 73 7.01 -0.51 51.17
C SER A 73 7.18 -1.85 50.47
N ASN A 74 7.89 -1.90 49.35
CA ASN A 74 8.70 -3.09 49.08
C ASN A 74 9.94 -2.73 48.28
N SER A 75 11.06 -2.65 48.99
CA SER A 75 12.42 -2.63 48.48
C SER A 75 12.87 -4.08 48.27
N ASN A 76 13.58 -4.34 47.18
CA ASN A 76 14.59 -5.39 47.16
C ASN A 76 15.79 -4.95 46.33
N ASN A 77 16.92 -4.92 47.02
CA ASN A 77 18.29 -4.69 46.59
C ASN A 77 18.80 -5.81 45.66
N SER A 78 19.74 -5.46 44.76
CA SER A 78 21.11 -6.00 44.87
C SER A 78 22.10 -5.19 44.04
N ALA A 79 23.19 -4.83 44.70
CA ALA A 79 24.36 -4.13 44.18
C ALA A 79 25.34 -5.12 43.50
N ILE A 80 26.29 -4.60 42.72
CA ILE A 80 27.76 -4.78 42.87
C ILE A 80 28.52 -4.07 41.72
N TYR A 81 29.20 -2.98 42.11
CA TYR A 81 30.58 -2.54 41.87
C TYR A 81 31.37 -2.75 40.55
N ILE A 82 31.83 -1.60 40.02
CA ILE A 82 33.19 -1.16 39.59
C ILE A 82 33.90 -1.80 38.38
N GLY A 83 34.33 -0.92 37.46
CA GLY A 83 35.47 -1.13 36.56
C GLY A 83 35.77 0.10 35.68
N ASN A 84 36.57 1.04 36.21
CA ASN A 84 37.11 2.19 35.47
C ASN A 84 38.11 1.72 34.39
N THR A 85 38.09 2.31 33.20
CA THR A 85 39.30 2.54 32.41
C THR A 85 39.22 3.88 31.68
N THR A 86 40.03 4.80 32.18
CA THR A 86 40.35 6.10 31.60
C THR A 86 41.37 5.87 30.48
N THR A 87 41.12 6.39 29.28
CA THR A 87 42.19 6.55 28.28
C THR A 87 42.24 8.01 27.85
N THR A 88 43.29 8.63 28.33
CA THR A 88 43.83 9.94 27.98
C THR A 88 44.24 9.97 26.50
N THR A 89 43.85 11.01 25.78
CA THR A 89 44.70 11.56 24.70
C THR A 89 44.61 13.07 24.71
N THR A 90 45.79 13.65 24.95
CA THR A 90 46.15 15.04 25.04
C THR A 90 46.33 15.60 23.63
N THR A 91 45.77 16.77 23.29
CA THR A 91 46.42 17.71 22.35
C THR A 91 46.01 19.15 22.66
N THR A 92 46.99 19.83 23.25
CA THR A 92 47.31 21.27 23.33
C THR A 92 46.54 22.27 22.45
N GLY A 93 45.95 23.28 23.12
CA GLY A 93 46.35 24.69 23.04
C GLY A 93 45.85 25.55 21.87
N ASN A 94 44.91 26.46 22.14
CA ASN A 94 45.14 27.92 22.01
C ASN A 94 43.95 28.73 22.52
N ALA A 95 44.28 29.88 23.11
CA ALA A 95 43.40 30.78 23.82
C ALA A 95 42.70 31.80 22.90
N ALA A 96 41.59 32.33 23.43
CA ALA A 96 40.93 33.60 23.10
C ALA A 96 40.24 33.72 21.72
N ASN A 97 38.92 33.64 21.70
CA ASN A 97 38.07 34.78 21.32
C ASN A 97 36.58 34.56 21.61
N CYS A 98 35.95 35.67 21.99
CA CYS A 98 34.53 35.83 22.27
C CYS A 98 33.63 35.64 21.04
N TYR A 99 32.33 35.50 21.34
CA TYR A 99 31.11 35.46 20.49
C TYR A 99 30.57 34.06 20.15
N PRO A 100 29.28 33.78 20.46
CA PRO A 100 28.63 32.56 20.02
C PRO A 100 28.27 32.67 18.54
N PRO A 101 28.58 31.68 17.69
CA PRO A 101 27.98 31.61 16.36
C PRO A 101 26.56 31.08 16.50
N THR A 102 25.60 31.90 16.10
CA THR A 102 24.26 31.48 15.72
C THR A 102 24.40 30.72 14.41
N ASP A 103 24.45 29.39 14.45
CA ASP A 103 24.13 28.56 13.30
C ASP A 103 23.85 27.12 13.75
N SER A 104 22.56 26.80 13.86
CA SER A 104 22.07 25.42 14.00
C SER A 104 20.95 25.15 13.00
N ASN A 105 21.26 25.32 11.72
CA ASN A 105 20.54 24.61 10.67
C ASN A 105 20.97 23.13 10.67
N ASN A 106 20.59 22.41 11.75
CA ASN A 106 20.54 20.96 11.77
C ASN A 106 19.28 20.54 11.02
N THR A 107 19.36 20.50 9.69
CA THR A 107 18.40 19.82 8.82
C THR A 107 18.46 18.32 9.09
N THR A 108 17.81 17.90 10.17
CA THR A 108 17.46 16.51 10.43
C THR A 108 16.23 16.21 9.60
N GLY A 109 16.37 15.36 8.58
CA GLY A 109 15.31 15.03 7.64
C GLY A 109 14.00 14.68 8.34
N GLY A 110 13.00 15.56 8.20
CA GLY A 110 11.59 15.28 8.50
C GLY A 110 11.22 14.85 9.92
N HIS A 111 12.11 14.99 10.90
CA HIS A 111 11.80 14.65 12.29
C HIS A 111 11.70 15.93 13.11
N SER A 112 10.51 16.19 13.67
CA SER A 112 10.29 17.28 14.61
C SER A 112 11.17 17.07 15.84
N ASN A 113 12.37 17.66 15.81
CA ASN A 113 13.31 17.60 16.92
C ASN A 113 12.82 18.37 18.16
N THR A 114 11.67 19.03 18.12
CA THR A 114 11.10 19.70 19.31
C THR A 114 10.64 18.74 20.41
N ASP A 115 10.63 17.43 20.17
CA ASP A 115 10.27 16.40 21.14
C ASP A 115 11.26 16.26 22.32
N HIS A 116 12.33 17.09 22.38
CA HIS A 116 13.19 17.28 23.55
C HIS A 116 13.01 18.64 24.26
N VAL A 117 12.38 19.62 23.62
CA VAL A 117 12.18 20.97 24.16
C VAL A 117 10.93 20.97 25.02
N VAL A 118 11.08 21.12 26.33
CA VAL A 118 9.97 21.43 27.24
C VAL A 118 9.96 22.94 27.38
N ALA A 119 8.88 23.59 26.97
CA ALA A 119 8.65 24.99 27.35
C ALA A 119 8.37 24.98 28.86
N SER A 120 9.37 25.34 29.67
CA SER A 120 9.18 25.50 31.11
C SER A 120 8.30 26.73 31.34
N THR A 121 7.18 26.52 32.02
CA THR A 121 6.22 27.58 32.35
C THR A 121 6.58 28.31 33.64
N GLY A 122 7.59 27.81 34.38
CA GLY A 122 8.00 28.35 35.68
C GLY A 122 7.13 27.88 36.85
N ASP A 123 6.12 27.04 36.59
CA ASP A 123 5.32 26.36 37.61
C ASP A 123 5.73 24.88 37.66
N ASP A 124 6.40 24.50 38.75
CA ASP A 124 6.95 23.16 38.97
C ASP A 124 5.90 22.04 38.83
N ARG A 125 4.63 22.32 39.19
CA ARG A 125 3.56 21.32 39.09
C ARG A 125 3.11 21.11 37.65
N LEU A 126 2.95 22.19 36.90
CA LEU A 126 2.53 22.11 35.49
C LEU A 126 3.63 21.49 34.62
N ASP A 127 4.88 21.86 34.87
CA ASP A 127 6.04 21.31 34.17
C ASP A 127 6.18 19.81 34.44
N LEU A 128 5.99 19.34 35.69
CA LEU A 128 5.98 17.93 36.04
C LEU A 128 4.84 17.15 35.35
N ILE A 129 3.63 17.72 35.31
CA ILE A 129 2.49 17.08 34.63
C ILE A 129 2.74 16.97 33.12
N ALA A 130 3.31 18.00 32.51
CA ALA A 130 3.66 18.00 31.09
C ALA A 130 4.72 16.93 30.77
N GLU A 131 5.74 16.79 31.63
CA GLU A 131 6.76 15.75 31.50
C GLU A 131 6.17 14.34 31.66
N LEU A 132 5.30 14.13 32.65
CA LEU A 132 4.62 12.84 32.86
C LEU A 132 3.72 12.47 31.67
N LYS A 133 2.95 13.42 31.12
CA LYS A 133 2.15 13.21 29.90
C LYS A 133 3.03 12.82 28.71
N ARG A 134 4.16 13.49 28.54
CA ARG A 134 5.12 13.16 27.47
C ARG A 134 5.76 11.79 27.68
N ASN A 135 6.11 11.42 28.91
CA ASN A 135 6.63 10.10 29.23
C ASN A 135 5.58 9.00 28.98
N LEU A 136 4.32 9.25 29.31
CA LEU A 136 3.21 8.35 28.98
C LEU A 136 3.03 8.20 27.46
N LEU A 137 3.05 9.30 26.70
CA LEU A 137 2.97 9.26 25.24
C LEU A 137 4.16 8.52 24.61
N ARG A 138 5.37 8.69 25.14
CA ARG A 138 6.57 7.95 24.70
C ARG A 138 6.43 6.45 24.96
N ARG A 139 5.95 6.06 26.15
CA ARG A 139 5.66 4.66 26.48
C ARG A 139 4.57 4.10 25.57
N HIS A 140 3.49 4.85 25.35
CA HIS A 140 2.39 4.46 24.46
C HIS A 140 2.87 4.25 23.01
N ARG A 141 3.63 5.19 22.45
CA ARG A 141 4.25 5.05 21.12
C ARG A 141 5.26 3.91 21.04
N ALA A 142 5.96 3.60 22.13
CA ALA A 142 6.86 2.45 22.18
C ALA A 142 6.10 1.11 22.21
N MET A 143 4.89 1.09 22.76
CA MET A 143 4.01 -0.08 22.80
C MET A 143 3.22 -0.29 21.50
N GLN A 144 3.11 0.72 20.64
CA GLN A 144 2.44 0.63 19.32
C GLN A 144 3.46 0.74 18.17
N PRO A 145 4.23 -0.32 17.89
CA PRO A 145 5.19 -0.33 16.79
C PRO A 145 4.52 -0.07 15.42
N GLU A 146 3.23 -0.38 15.29
CA GLU A 146 2.42 -0.20 14.08
C GLU A 146 2.19 1.28 13.69
N GLN A 147 2.25 2.23 14.63
CA GLN A 147 2.03 3.66 14.36
C GLN A 147 3.29 4.42 13.91
N ARG A 148 4.47 3.79 13.86
CA ARG A 148 5.77 4.45 13.58
C ARG A 148 6.13 4.58 12.10
N GLY A 149 5.11 4.70 11.24
CA GLY A 149 5.23 4.69 9.78
C GLY A 149 5.18 3.27 9.25
N GLU A 150 4.42 3.04 8.19
CA GLU A 150 4.07 1.74 7.59
C GLU A 150 5.26 0.86 7.17
N ASP A 151 6.49 1.33 7.35
CA ASP A 151 7.70 0.80 6.72
C ASP A 151 8.80 0.37 7.73
N ARG A 152 8.53 0.34 9.04
CA ARG A 152 9.46 -0.23 10.02
C ARG A 152 9.24 -1.73 10.20
N TRP A 153 9.80 -2.48 9.27
CA TRP A 153 9.72 -3.94 9.23
C TRP A 153 10.88 -4.53 10.03
N ASP A 154 10.69 -4.93 11.27
CA ASP A 154 11.71 -5.70 12.02
C ASP A 154 11.28 -7.17 12.04
N LYS A 155 12.18 -8.11 11.62
CA LYS A 155 11.91 -9.54 11.82
C LYS A 155 11.70 -9.82 13.31
N PRO A 156 10.75 -10.70 13.69
CA PRO A 156 10.66 -11.21 15.05
C PRO A 156 12.04 -11.72 15.49
N ARG A 157 12.44 -11.38 16.72
CA ARG A 157 13.76 -11.75 17.24
C ARG A 157 13.79 -13.26 17.49
N ALA A 158 14.44 -14.03 16.61
CA ALA A 158 14.84 -15.39 16.93
C ALA A 158 15.86 -15.38 18.08
N LEU A 159 15.83 -16.41 18.93
CA LEU A 159 16.78 -16.58 20.03
C LEU A 159 18.22 -16.64 19.46
N GLY A 160 19.05 -15.65 19.81
CA GLY A 160 20.44 -15.55 19.37
C GLY A 160 20.68 -14.60 18.18
N GLU A 161 19.63 -14.17 17.47
CA GLU A 161 19.80 -13.26 16.32
C GLU A 161 19.61 -11.79 16.68
N ARG A 162 20.35 -10.93 15.97
CA ARG A 162 20.20 -9.47 16.04
C ARG A 162 19.00 -9.05 15.19
N ARG A 163 18.14 -8.18 15.71
CA ARG A 163 17.03 -7.60 14.94
C ARG A 163 17.59 -6.91 13.69
N ARG A 164 17.18 -7.37 12.51
CA ARG A 164 17.46 -6.72 11.23
C ARG A 164 16.15 -6.23 10.61
N ARG A 165 16.26 -5.12 9.87
CA ARG A 165 15.17 -4.64 9.04
C ARG A 165 14.90 -5.69 7.95
N ILE A 166 13.63 -6.02 7.72
CA ILE A 166 13.23 -6.81 6.56
C ILE A 166 13.43 -5.89 5.35
N ASN A 167 14.36 -6.24 4.47
CA ASN A 167 14.46 -5.53 3.21
C ASN A 167 13.44 -6.16 2.27
N ARG A 168 12.36 -5.43 1.95
CA ARG A 168 11.24 -5.94 1.16
C ARG A 168 11.73 -6.64 -0.11
N GLU A 169 12.67 -6.06 -0.85
CA GLU A 169 13.16 -6.65 -2.11
C GLU A 169 14.04 -7.89 -1.92
N GLN A 170 14.77 -8.00 -0.80
CA GLN A 170 15.67 -9.13 -0.53
C GLN A 170 15.03 -10.25 0.30
N ASP A 171 14.02 -9.93 1.10
CA ASP A 171 13.29 -10.85 1.96
C ASP A 171 11.89 -11.17 1.41
N ILE A 172 11.46 -10.58 0.27
CA ILE A 172 10.49 -11.21 -0.64
C ILE A 172 11.19 -12.46 -1.20
N ASN A 173 11.24 -13.49 -0.37
CA ASN A 173 11.46 -14.85 -0.84
C ASN A 173 10.13 -15.35 -1.44
N GLU A 174 10.16 -16.52 -2.09
CA GLU A 174 8.96 -17.25 -2.57
C GLU A 174 7.87 -17.45 -1.50
N SER A 175 8.20 -17.21 -0.23
CA SER A 175 7.30 -17.31 0.93
C SER A 175 6.42 -16.07 1.18
N TYR A 176 6.61 -14.95 0.47
CA TYR A 176 5.70 -13.81 0.60
C TYR A 176 4.37 -14.10 -0.12
N PRO A 177 3.21 -13.85 0.50
CA PRO A 177 1.93 -14.16 -0.13
C PRO A 177 1.74 -13.33 -1.41
N ASN A 178 1.19 -13.95 -2.45
CA ASN A 178 0.87 -13.24 -3.70
C ASN A 178 -0.28 -12.25 -3.48
N GLU A 179 -0.16 -11.05 -4.03
CA GLU A 179 -1.18 -10.02 -3.88
C GLU A 179 -2.39 -10.31 -4.80
N PRO A 180 -3.61 -10.43 -4.24
CA PRO A 180 -4.80 -10.70 -5.03
C PRO A 180 -5.26 -9.46 -5.81
N PRO A 181 -6.06 -9.64 -6.88
CA PRO A 181 -6.53 -8.52 -7.69
C PRO A 181 -7.41 -7.55 -6.90
N PHE A 182 -7.32 -6.26 -7.24
CA PHE A 182 -7.99 -5.23 -6.47
C PHE A 182 -9.52 -5.29 -6.57
N THR A 183 -10.05 -5.70 -7.72
CA THR A 183 -11.49 -5.66 -7.99
C THR A 183 -11.95 -6.98 -8.61
N GLY A 184 -13.23 -7.31 -8.41
CA GLY A 184 -13.84 -8.47 -9.05
C GLY A 184 -13.76 -8.42 -10.58
N TRP A 185 -13.81 -7.22 -11.16
CA TRP A 185 -13.58 -7.00 -12.59
C TRP A 185 -12.20 -7.51 -13.05
N MET A 186 -11.12 -7.23 -12.30
CA MET A 186 -9.78 -7.71 -12.66
C MET A 186 -9.67 -9.23 -12.61
N VAL A 187 -10.33 -9.87 -11.63
CA VAL A 187 -10.41 -11.34 -11.53
C VAL A 187 -11.08 -11.90 -12.78
N PHE A 188 -12.27 -11.37 -13.12
CA PHE A 188 -13.02 -11.80 -14.30
C PHE A 188 -12.26 -11.57 -15.61
N VAL A 189 -11.59 -10.42 -15.77
CA VAL A 189 -10.76 -10.14 -16.95
C VAL A 189 -9.63 -11.15 -17.10
N GLY A 190 -8.93 -11.49 -16.01
CA GLY A 190 -7.87 -12.49 -16.04
C GLY A 190 -8.40 -13.86 -16.47
N GLN A 191 -9.51 -14.29 -15.87
CA GLN A 191 -10.17 -15.56 -16.19
C GLN A 191 -10.67 -15.60 -17.64
N MET A 192 -11.44 -14.60 -18.08
CA MET A 192 -11.98 -14.55 -19.45
C MET A 192 -10.93 -14.38 -20.53
N THR A 193 -9.86 -13.62 -20.26
CA THR A 193 -8.74 -13.50 -21.21
C THR A 193 -8.11 -14.86 -21.46
N THR A 194 -8.02 -15.69 -20.42
CA THR A 194 -7.48 -17.05 -20.50
C THR A 194 -8.39 -17.94 -21.31
N LYS A 195 -9.70 -17.91 -21.01
CA LYS A 195 -10.71 -18.64 -21.78
C LYS A 195 -10.69 -18.27 -23.27
N ILE A 196 -10.78 -16.98 -23.61
CA ILE A 196 -10.80 -16.53 -25.02
C ILE A 196 -9.55 -16.99 -25.78
N ARG A 197 -8.38 -16.97 -25.12
CA ARG A 197 -7.13 -17.44 -25.74
C ARG A 197 -7.10 -18.95 -25.93
N HIS A 198 -7.69 -19.70 -25.01
CA HIS A 198 -7.80 -21.15 -25.13
C HIS A 198 -8.83 -21.55 -26.20
N ASP A 199 -9.96 -20.85 -26.26
CA ASP A 199 -11.02 -21.10 -27.25
C ASP A 199 -10.59 -20.72 -28.68
N ARG A 200 -9.66 -19.77 -28.81
CA ARG A 200 -9.20 -19.24 -30.10
C ARG A 200 -7.66 -19.20 -30.15
N PRO A 201 -6.98 -20.36 -30.16
CA PRO A 201 -5.53 -20.42 -30.08
C PRO A 201 -4.84 -19.81 -31.31
N ASP A 202 -5.49 -19.88 -32.47
CA ASP A 202 -4.95 -19.38 -33.75
C ASP A 202 -5.26 -17.90 -34.00
N GLU A 203 -6.22 -17.30 -33.27
CA GLU A 203 -6.56 -15.89 -33.46
C GLU A 203 -5.47 -15.00 -32.86
N ARG A 204 -5.07 -13.96 -33.60
CA ARG A 204 -4.16 -12.94 -33.09
C ARG A 204 -4.76 -12.31 -31.83
N HIS A 205 -4.05 -12.46 -30.71
CA HIS A 205 -4.45 -11.79 -29.48
C HIS A 205 -4.26 -10.26 -29.58
N ASP A 206 -5.36 -9.55 -29.78
CA ASP A 206 -5.45 -8.10 -29.62
C ASP A 206 -6.07 -7.79 -28.26
N GLN A 207 -5.24 -7.32 -27.31
CA GLN A 207 -5.67 -7.04 -25.95
C GLN A 207 -6.79 -6.00 -25.89
N SER A 208 -6.78 -5.00 -26.78
CA SER A 208 -7.83 -3.97 -26.80
C SER A 208 -9.17 -4.54 -27.26
N LYS A 209 -9.16 -5.35 -28.32
CA LYS A 209 -10.36 -6.04 -28.80
C LYS A 209 -10.90 -7.01 -27.74
N VAL A 210 -10.03 -7.82 -27.14
CA VAL A 210 -10.42 -8.77 -26.08
C VAL A 210 -11.00 -8.05 -24.87
N LEU A 211 -10.39 -6.96 -24.40
CA LEU A 211 -10.94 -6.18 -23.28
C LEU A 211 -12.29 -5.55 -23.61
N GLN A 212 -12.52 -5.11 -24.84
CA GLN A 212 -13.83 -4.61 -25.28
C GLN A 212 -14.89 -5.71 -25.28
N GLU A 213 -14.55 -6.91 -25.78
CA GLU A 213 -15.43 -8.08 -25.75
C GLU A 213 -15.78 -8.47 -24.31
N ILE A 214 -14.77 -8.61 -23.44
CA ILE A 214 -14.96 -8.92 -22.01
C ILE A 214 -15.80 -7.83 -21.33
N GLY A 215 -15.55 -6.56 -21.62
CA GLY A 215 -16.31 -5.44 -21.06
C GLY A 215 -17.77 -5.41 -21.51
N LYS A 216 -18.08 -5.92 -22.72
CA LYS A 216 -19.45 -6.12 -23.19
C LYS A 216 -20.12 -7.28 -22.44
N ILE A 217 -19.41 -8.40 -22.28
CA ILE A 217 -19.91 -9.55 -21.52
C ILE A 217 -20.21 -9.15 -20.08
N TRP A 218 -19.30 -8.46 -19.39
CA TRP A 218 -19.50 -8.03 -18.00
C TRP A 218 -20.69 -7.10 -17.81
N ARG A 219 -20.89 -6.13 -18.73
CA ARG A 219 -21.96 -5.14 -18.59
C ARG A 219 -23.33 -5.66 -19.02
N VAL A 220 -23.38 -6.48 -20.06
CA VAL A 220 -24.63 -6.88 -20.73
C VAL A 220 -24.90 -8.38 -20.59
N GLY A 221 -23.86 -9.20 -20.74
CA GLY A 221 -23.99 -10.66 -20.76
C GLY A 221 -23.98 -11.32 -19.38
N MET A 222 -23.66 -10.59 -18.32
CA MET A 222 -23.45 -11.17 -16.99
C MET A 222 -24.53 -10.72 -16.01
N SER A 223 -25.03 -11.66 -15.21
CA SER A 223 -26.04 -11.39 -14.20
C SER A 223 -25.51 -10.48 -13.09
N ALA A 224 -26.41 -9.88 -12.30
CA ALA A 224 -26.00 -9.13 -11.11
C ALA A 224 -25.38 -10.06 -10.05
N GLU A 225 -25.89 -11.30 -9.94
CA GLU A 225 -25.42 -12.29 -8.97
C GLU A 225 -23.97 -12.73 -9.26
N ASP A 226 -23.62 -12.94 -10.52
CA ASP A 226 -22.25 -13.26 -10.94
C ASP A 226 -21.30 -12.08 -10.70
N ARG A 227 -21.75 -10.84 -10.95
CA ARG A 227 -20.95 -9.65 -10.64
C ARG A 227 -20.68 -9.54 -9.13
N GLU A 228 -21.69 -9.82 -8.33
CA GLU A 228 -21.58 -9.86 -6.87
C GLU A 228 -20.69 -11.01 -6.40
N TYR A 229 -20.69 -12.16 -7.08
CA TYR A 229 -19.73 -13.25 -6.82
C TYR A 229 -18.29 -12.75 -6.96
N TYR A 230 -17.95 -12.08 -8.08
CA TYR A 230 -16.60 -11.56 -8.28
C TYR A 230 -16.23 -10.43 -7.32
N ALA A 231 -17.20 -9.58 -6.94
CA ALA A 231 -16.99 -8.55 -5.93
C ALA A 231 -16.64 -9.17 -4.57
N ARG A 232 -17.40 -10.19 -4.15
CA ARG A 232 -17.14 -10.98 -2.93
C ARG A 232 -15.81 -11.70 -2.99
N PHE A 233 -15.50 -12.36 -4.13
CA PHE A 233 -14.21 -13.00 -4.36
C PHE A 233 -13.04 -12.04 -4.06
N ALA A 234 -13.03 -10.86 -4.68
CA ALA A 234 -11.90 -9.93 -4.53
C ALA A 234 -11.80 -9.40 -3.09
N LYS A 235 -12.94 -9.18 -2.42
CA LYS A 235 -12.99 -8.76 -1.02
C LYS A 235 -12.45 -9.83 -0.08
N ASP A 236 -12.88 -11.07 -0.25
CA ASP A 236 -12.50 -12.20 0.60
C ASP A 236 -11.03 -12.59 0.38
N ALA A 237 -10.58 -12.62 -0.89
CA ALA A 237 -9.18 -12.88 -1.22
C ALA A 237 -8.24 -11.85 -0.58
N ARG A 238 -8.60 -10.55 -0.61
CA ARG A 238 -7.84 -9.50 0.08
C ARG A 238 -7.85 -9.65 1.59
N LYS A 239 -8.98 -10.06 2.18
CA LYS A 239 -9.07 -10.30 3.62
C LYS A 239 -8.10 -11.41 4.03
N GLU A 240 -8.08 -12.51 3.27
CA GLU A 240 -7.15 -13.62 3.53
C GLU A 240 -5.70 -13.22 3.30
N PHE A 241 -5.41 -12.49 2.21
CA PHE A 241 -4.08 -11.91 1.97
C PHE A 241 -3.61 -11.02 3.12
N ASN A 242 -4.46 -10.14 3.65
CA ASN A 242 -4.10 -9.30 4.78
C ASN A 242 -3.78 -10.12 6.04
N LEU A 243 -4.53 -11.20 6.29
CA LEU A 243 -4.22 -12.13 7.39
C LEU A 243 -2.88 -12.83 7.17
N GLN A 244 -2.60 -13.29 5.95
CA GLN A 244 -1.32 -13.88 5.60
C GLN A 244 -0.16 -12.90 5.72
N VAL A 245 -0.37 -11.63 5.35
CA VAL A 245 0.62 -10.58 5.53
C VAL A 245 0.87 -10.34 7.03
N ILE A 246 -0.15 -10.36 7.89
CA ILE A 246 0.01 -10.26 9.35
C ILE A 246 0.75 -11.49 9.90
N GLU A 247 0.44 -12.69 9.43
CA GLU A 247 1.12 -13.93 9.80
C GLU A 247 2.59 -13.90 9.37
N PHE A 248 2.85 -13.52 8.12
CA PHE A 248 4.19 -13.35 7.56
C PHE A 248 4.99 -12.31 8.35
N ARG A 249 4.35 -11.19 8.70
CA ARG A 249 4.97 -10.15 9.54
C ARG A 249 5.34 -10.67 10.93
N SER A 250 4.51 -11.55 11.50
CA SER A 250 4.71 -12.04 12.87
C SER A 250 5.60 -13.28 12.98
N THR A 251 5.73 -14.08 11.92
CA THR A 251 6.48 -15.36 11.95
C THR A 251 7.61 -15.46 10.92
N GLY A 252 7.62 -14.60 9.90
CA GLY A 252 8.54 -14.68 8.76
C GLY A 252 8.14 -15.71 7.69
N ALA A 253 7.03 -16.41 7.87
CA ALA A 253 6.41 -17.31 6.89
C ALA A 253 4.89 -17.12 6.91
N CYS A 254 4.18 -17.53 5.86
CA CYS A 254 2.72 -17.56 5.88
C CYS A 254 2.21 -18.88 5.33
N GLN A 255 1.08 -19.34 5.85
CA GLN A 255 0.39 -20.46 5.25
C GLN A 255 -0.27 -20.03 3.93
N PRO A 256 -0.13 -20.81 2.85
CA PRO A 256 -0.79 -20.51 1.59
C PRO A 256 -2.31 -20.53 1.78
N SER A 257 -2.99 -19.74 0.95
CA SER A 257 -4.43 -19.55 1.11
C SER A 257 -5.17 -20.84 0.79
N LYS A 258 -6.14 -21.17 1.65
CA LYS A 258 -6.97 -22.37 1.50
C LYS A 258 -8.04 -22.17 0.44
N HIS A 259 -8.55 -20.95 0.31
CA HIS A 259 -9.69 -20.64 -0.55
C HIS A 259 -9.26 -20.03 -1.88
N PHE A 260 -8.16 -19.28 -1.94
CA PHE A 260 -7.75 -18.54 -3.12
C PHE A 260 -6.32 -18.90 -3.51
N ALA A 261 -6.04 -19.00 -4.80
CA ALA A 261 -4.66 -19.02 -5.26
C ALA A 261 -4.55 -18.46 -6.67
N PRO A 262 -3.37 -17.90 -7.01
CA PRO A 262 -2.99 -17.74 -8.40
C PRO A 262 -2.71 -19.12 -9.02
N LEU A 263 -3.06 -19.28 -10.29
CA LEU A 263 -2.83 -20.50 -11.05
C LEU A 263 -1.43 -20.49 -11.66
N ASP A 264 -0.57 -21.48 -11.34
CA ASP A 264 0.73 -21.79 -11.98
C ASP A 264 1.55 -20.59 -12.51
N ASN A 265 1.88 -19.64 -11.62
CA ASN A 265 2.67 -18.43 -11.94
C ASN A 265 2.01 -17.48 -12.95
N SER A 266 0.73 -17.67 -13.24
CA SER A 266 -0.08 -16.70 -13.98
C SER A 266 -0.73 -15.70 -13.02
N ASN A 267 -1.11 -14.55 -13.57
CA ASN A 267 -1.89 -13.54 -12.84
C ASN A 267 -3.39 -13.90 -12.74
N ILE A 268 -3.75 -15.19 -12.91
CA ILE A 268 -5.14 -15.66 -12.92
C ILE A 268 -5.45 -16.21 -11.54
N TRP A 269 -6.46 -15.64 -10.90
CA TRP A 269 -6.88 -16.03 -9.56
C TRP A 269 -8.14 -16.88 -9.62
N ILE A 270 -8.15 -17.97 -8.84
CA ILE A 270 -9.24 -18.94 -8.80
C ILE A 270 -9.59 -19.26 -7.35
N ARG A 271 -10.87 -19.58 -7.13
CA ARG A 271 -11.40 -20.04 -5.86
C ARG A 271 -11.35 -21.57 -5.80
N LYS A 272 -10.68 -22.13 -4.79
CA LYS A 272 -10.43 -23.57 -4.64
C LYS A 272 -11.59 -24.34 -4.04
N ASP A 273 -12.33 -23.74 -3.11
CA ASP A 273 -13.37 -24.41 -2.32
C ASP A 273 -14.71 -24.53 -3.04
N CYS A 274 -15.09 -23.51 -3.81
CA CYS A 274 -16.31 -23.51 -4.62
C CYS A 274 -16.07 -22.76 -5.95
N PRO A 275 -15.34 -23.38 -6.88
CA PRO A 275 -15.08 -22.79 -8.19
C PRO A 275 -16.39 -22.60 -8.95
N ASN A 276 -16.54 -21.43 -9.57
CA ASN A 276 -17.66 -21.19 -10.48
C ASN A 276 -17.50 -21.99 -11.80
N PRO A 277 -18.50 -22.03 -12.70
CA PRO A 277 -18.38 -22.80 -13.94
C PRO A 277 -17.18 -22.39 -14.82
N LEU A 278 -16.88 -21.09 -14.91
CA LEU A 278 -15.73 -20.58 -15.67
C LEU A 278 -14.40 -21.00 -15.03
N GLU A 279 -14.31 -20.99 -13.71
CA GLU A 279 -13.14 -21.42 -12.96
C GLU A 279 -12.91 -22.93 -13.11
N ASN A 280 -13.97 -23.74 -13.06
CA ASN A 280 -13.88 -25.17 -13.35
C ASN A 280 -13.37 -25.45 -14.77
N GLU A 281 -13.86 -24.69 -15.74
CA GLU A 281 -13.40 -24.76 -17.13
C GLU A 281 -11.90 -24.39 -17.23
N ILE A 282 -11.48 -23.30 -16.59
CA ILE A 282 -10.06 -22.86 -16.60
C ILE A 282 -9.16 -23.88 -15.89
N LEU A 283 -9.60 -24.47 -14.79
CA LEU A 283 -8.87 -25.53 -14.08
C LEU A 283 -8.69 -26.80 -14.92
N SER A 284 -9.56 -27.02 -15.92
CA SER A 284 -9.45 -28.15 -16.85
C SER A 284 -8.39 -27.95 -17.94
N TYR A 285 -7.89 -26.72 -18.13
CA TYR A 285 -6.89 -26.44 -19.14
C TYR A 285 -5.53 -27.00 -18.74
N GLU A 286 -5.06 -28.02 -19.47
CA GLU A 286 -3.79 -28.72 -19.21
C GLU A 286 -2.58 -27.78 -19.22
N THR A 287 -2.62 -26.74 -20.05
CA THR A 287 -1.61 -25.69 -20.00
C THR A 287 -2.19 -24.35 -20.41
N ILE A 288 -2.10 -23.36 -19.52
CA ILE A 288 -2.23 -21.95 -19.88
C ILE A 288 -0.91 -21.49 -20.51
N ARG A 289 -0.41 -22.26 -21.49
CA ARG A 289 0.72 -21.84 -22.31
C ARG A 289 0.15 -21.08 -23.48
N PHE A 290 0.30 -19.77 -23.42
CA PHE A 290 0.02 -18.89 -24.53
C PHE A 290 0.71 -19.43 -25.79
N PRO A 291 -0.02 -19.80 -26.86
CA PRO A 291 0.63 -20.22 -28.09
C PRO A 291 1.56 -19.10 -28.54
N LYS A 292 2.76 -19.48 -28.99
CA LYS A 292 3.68 -18.50 -29.57
C LYS A 292 2.95 -17.83 -30.73
N ARG A 293 3.17 -16.53 -30.89
CA ARG A 293 2.60 -15.78 -32.01
C ARG A 293 2.98 -16.51 -33.31
N PRO A 294 2.05 -16.70 -34.26
CA PRO A 294 2.42 -17.31 -35.54
C PRO A 294 3.54 -16.51 -36.21
N PRO A 295 4.56 -17.19 -36.80
CA PRO A 295 5.76 -16.54 -37.32
C PRO A 295 5.45 -15.51 -38.42
N GLU A 296 4.38 -15.73 -39.19
CA GLU A 296 3.90 -14.80 -40.24
C GLU A 296 3.60 -13.39 -39.70
N PHE A 297 3.22 -13.26 -38.43
CA PHE A 297 2.91 -11.98 -37.79
C PHE A 297 4.04 -11.45 -36.91
N GLU A 298 5.11 -12.21 -36.73
CA GLU A 298 6.24 -11.84 -35.89
C GLU A 298 6.99 -10.66 -36.52
N GLU A 299 7.29 -10.72 -37.82
CA GLU A 299 7.98 -9.65 -38.55
C GLU A 299 7.21 -8.33 -38.53
N ALA A 300 5.90 -8.36 -38.82
CA ALA A 300 5.06 -7.17 -38.84
C ALA A 300 4.92 -6.55 -37.44
N TYR A 301 4.96 -7.37 -36.39
CA TYR A 301 4.95 -6.89 -35.01
C TYR A 301 6.30 -6.28 -34.62
N GLU A 302 7.41 -6.97 -34.90
CA GLU A 302 8.75 -6.49 -34.62
C GLU A 302 8.99 -5.15 -35.29
N GLU A 303 8.57 -4.99 -36.54
CA GLU A 303 8.64 -3.72 -37.24
C GLU A 303 7.84 -2.62 -36.54
N ARG A 304 6.59 -2.91 -36.13
CA ARG A 304 5.75 -1.94 -35.41
C ARG A 304 6.38 -1.54 -34.07
N GLU A 305 6.95 -2.49 -33.35
CA GLU A 305 7.61 -2.26 -32.08
C GLU A 305 8.88 -1.43 -32.26
N VAL A 306 9.72 -1.75 -33.25
CA VAL A 306 10.92 -0.97 -33.61
C VAL A 306 10.53 0.45 -33.99
N ARG A 307 9.48 0.63 -34.81
CA ARG A 307 8.94 1.95 -35.17
C ARG A 307 8.46 2.72 -33.93
N SER A 308 7.76 2.06 -33.00
CA SER A 308 7.26 2.69 -31.76
C SER A 308 8.41 3.13 -30.83
N ILE A 309 9.41 2.26 -30.64
CA ILE A 309 10.60 2.55 -29.82
C ILE A 309 11.39 3.70 -30.44
N LEU A 310 11.60 3.69 -31.76
CA LEU A 310 12.29 4.77 -32.46
C LEU A 310 11.52 6.09 -32.36
N LYS A 311 10.19 6.08 -32.53
CA LYS A 311 9.35 7.26 -32.29
C LYS A 311 9.55 7.81 -30.88
N ARG A 312 9.53 6.97 -29.85
CA ARG A 312 9.76 7.39 -28.46
C ARG A 312 11.16 8.00 -28.27
N LYS A 313 12.21 7.33 -28.78
CA LYS A 313 13.59 7.81 -28.73
C LYS A 313 13.78 9.14 -29.47
N LEU A 314 13.12 9.33 -30.61
CA LEU A 314 13.19 10.57 -31.40
C LEU A 314 12.42 11.71 -30.72
N LYS A 315 11.29 11.41 -30.07
CA LYS A 315 10.55 12.35 -29.24
C LYS A 315 11.38 12.82 -28.03
N GLU A 316 12.00 11.88 -27.30
CA GLU A 316 12.91 12.19 -26.18
C GLU A 316 14.10 13.07 -26.61
N LYS A 317 14.59 12.89 -27.83
CA LYS A 317 15.69 13.69 -28.41
C LYS A 317 15.24 15.04 -29.00
N GLY A 318 13.95 15.39 -28.94
CA GLY A 318 13.42 16.62 -29.53
C GLY A 318 13.57 16.68 -31.06
N LEU A 319 13.65 15.51 -31.72
CA LEU A 319 13.75 15.37 -33.18
C LEU A 319 12.38 15.15 -33.85
N MET A 320 11.33 14.94 -33.05
CA MET A 320 9.92 15.02 -33.45
C MET A 320 9.32 16.35 -33.03
N GLU A 321 8.47 16.93 -33.88
CA GLU A 321 7.62 18.06 -33.51
C GLU A 321 6.50 17.61 -32.54
N GLU A 322 5.92 18.56 -31.80
CA GLU A 322 4.91 18.28 -30.75
C GLU A 322 3.66 17.58 -31.30
N ASP A 323 3.33 17.82 -32.57
CA ASP A 323 2.20 17.22 -33.28
C ASP A 323 2.34 15.70 -33.50
N GLY A 324 3.53 15.15 -33.27
CA GLY A 324 3.80 13.72 -33.36
C GLY A 324 3.75 13.12 -34.78
N LYS A 325 3.56 13.96 -35.81
CA LYS A 325 3.40 13.56 -37.21
C LYS A 325 4.50 14.10 -38.13
N THR A 326 5.09 15.24 -37.79
CA THR A 326 6.11 15.92 -38.59
C THR A 326 7.50 15.68 -38.01
N TRP A 327 8.39 15.19 -38.87
CA TRP A 327 9.79 14.98 -38.56
C TRP A 327 10.55 16.26 -38.90
N LYS A 328 11.58 16.61 -38.11
CA LYS A 328 12.54 17.62 -38.56
C LYS A 328 13.11 17.15 -39.91
N LYS A 329 13.12 18.04 -40.92
CA LYS A 329 13.39 17.77 -42.35
C LYS A 329 14.68 17.00 -42.70
N SER A 330 15.51 16.65 -41.72
CA SER A 330 16.79 15.97 -41.89
C SER A 330 16.81 14.50 -41.43
N VAL A 331 15.69 13.93 -40.96
CA VAL A 331 15.66 12.56 -40.43
C VAL A 331 14.86 11.64 -41.35
N ASP A 332 15.53 10.72 -42.01
CA ASP A 332 14.89 9.60 -42.72
C ASP A 332 14.51 8.50 -41.72
N PHE A 333 13.22 8.44 -41.39
CA PHE A 333 12.70 7.52 -40.39
C PHE A 333 12.81 6.06 -40.85
N GLU A 334 12.60 5.76 -42.14
CA GLU A 334 12.64 4.38 -42.63
C GLU A 334 14.07 3.83 -42.63
N ALA A 335 15.05 4.65 -42.99
CA ALA A 335 16.46 4.27 -42.86
C ALA A 335 16.87 3.93 -41.40
N LEU A 336 16.29 4.63 -40.41
CA LEU A 336 16.52 4.33 -39.00
C LEU A 336 15.84 3.03 -38.56
N VAL A 337 14.64 2.74 -39.07
CA VAL A 337 13.93 1.48 -38.81
C VAL A 337 14.72 0.30 -39.35
N GLU A 338 15.21 0.37 -40.60
CA GLU A 338 16.05 -0.67 -41.19
C GLU A 338 17.36 -0.87 -40.42
N ARG A 339 18.02 0.22 -40.02
CA ARG A 339 19.27 0.14 -39.25
C ARG A 339 19.07 -0.55 -37.89
N GLU A 340 17.97 -0.26 -37.20
CA GLU A 340 17.65 -0.88 -35.91
C GLU A 340 17.22 -2.35 -36.09
N LYS A 341 16.49 -2.69 -37.17
CA LYS A 341 16.19 -4.09 -37.55
C LYS A 341 17.47 -4.89 -37.76
N ILE A 342 18.41 -4.38 -38.56
CA ILE A 342 19.72 -5.03 -38.80
C ILE A 342 20.49 -5.20 -37.49
N LYS A 343 20.47 -4.19 -36.62
CA LYS A 343 21.13 -4.26 -35.31
C LYS A 343 20.54 -5.37 -34.44
N ARG A 344 19.21 -5.50 -34.38
CA ARG A 344 18.53 -6.58 -33.65
C ARG A 344 18.88 -7.96 -34.21
N LEU A 345 18.86 -8.13 -35.54
CA LEU A 345 19.24 -9.38 -36.20
C LEU A 345 20.69 -9.79 -35.87
N LYS A 346 21.63 -8.83 -35.88
CA LYS A 346 23.03 -9.08 -35.49
C LYS A 346 23.17 -9.48 -34.02
N THR A 347 22.40 -8.88 -33.11
CA THR A 347 22.43 -9.26 -31.69
C THR A 347 21.74 -10.60 -31.42
N ALA A 348 20.73 -10.96 -32.20
CA ALA A 348 20.01 -12.22 -32.06
C ALA A 348 20.80 -13.42 -32.62
N SER A 349 21.69 -13.18 -33.59
CA SER A 349 22.55 -14.19 -34.20
C SER A 349 24.04 -13.82 -34.12
N PRO A 350 24.65 -13.82 -32.93
CA PRO A 350 26.04 -13.41 -32.75
C PRO A 350 27.07 -14.39 -33.37
N ASN A 351 26.64 -15.57 -33.82
CA ASN A 351 27.53 -16.65 -34.29
C ASN A 351 27.69 -16.76 -35.81
N ILE A 352 27.19 -15.81 -36.61
CA ILE A 352 27.54 -15.78 -38.04
C ILE A 352 28.87 -15.05 -38.19
N SER A 353 29.95 -15.77 -37.89
CA SER A 353 31.31 -15.44 -38.31
C SER A 353 31.31 -15.29 -39.83
N LEU A 354 31.34 -14.04 -40.31
CA LEU A 354 31.69 -13.72 -41.70
C LEU A 354 33.09 -14.31 -41.93
N GLY A 355 33.14 -15.47 -42.57
CA GLY A 355 34.39 -16.08 -43.00
C GLY A 355 35.18 -15.09 -43.85
N PRO A 356 36.52 -15.14 -43.78
CA PRO A 356 37.37 -14.20 -44.50
C PRO A 356 37.07 -14.32 -45.99
N THR A 357 36.69 -13.20 -46.60
CA THR A 357 36.66 -13.07 -48.05
C THR A 357 38.10 -13.19 -48.53
N GLU A 358 38.46 -14.37 -49.02
CA GLU A 358 39.73 -14.63 -49.68
C GLU A 358 39.82 -13.76 -50.94
N SER A 359 40.94 -13.04 -51.01
CA SER A 359 41.39 -12.14 -52.07
C SER A 359 42.01 -12.86 -53.25
#